data_AF-A0A421BH45-F1
#
_entry.id   AF-A0A421BH45-F1
#
_cell.length_a   1.000
_cell.length_b   1.000
_cell.length_c   1.000
_cell.angle_alpha   90.00
_cell.angle_beta   90.00
_cell.angle_gamma   90.00
#
_symmetry.space_group_name_H-M   'P 1'
#
loop_
_entity.id
_entity.type
_entity.pdbx_description
1 polymer ?
#
loop_
_entity_poly.entity_id
_entity_poly.type
_entity_poly.pdbx_seq_one_letter_code
_entity_poly.pdbx_strand_id
1 'polypeptide(L)'
;MKQILLFIVQDADEEDLLYPLLREKNGQFLMRFALMRSDLLSRRSTVDRAKRTMEHFVKEYMANHHLRMDDLCGVVQLTSIESIYHPEQLLLVNPSICQKMRQRIVYQEEYIYFDRPEDLKNFQRLSQQKRKVIKELIQTPYLFEGLPYHLYYFSRNLPHVLDLVERESLQERSEEDGEKSYWEEGKASVDGAFTSLKLENFNEALAFFTKTGLCPERNYQASWKMLEERETHLLPLSNFGQILVEIDQFTQD
;
A
#
# COMPACT_ATOMS: atom_id res chain seq x y z
N MET A 1 17.74 -5.83 24.13
CA MET A 1 16.61 -4.90 24.00
C MET A 1 16.02 -5.15 22.63
N LYS A 2 14.69 -5.25 22.48
CA LYS A 2 14.09 -5.43 21.14
C LYS A 2 14.14 -4.08 20.43
N GLN A 3 14.75 -4.01 19.25
CA GLN A 3 14.70 -2.80 18.41
C GLN A 3 13.34 -2.68 17.72
N ILE A 4 12.94 -1.45 17.44
CA ILE A 4 11.64 -1.13 16.86
C ILE A 4 11.78 -1.00 15.35
N LEU A 5 10.98 -1.77 14.61
CA LEU A 5 10.75 -1.53 13.18
C LEU A 5 9.46 -0.72 13.05
N LEU A 6 9.58 0.52 12.58
CA LEU A 6 8.45 1.44 12.49
C LEU A 6 7.80 1.37 11.10
N PHE A 7 6.58 0.85 11.05
CA PHE A 7 5.73 0.89 9.86
C PHE A 7 4.94 2.19 9.83
N ILE A 8 4.97 2.86 8.68
CA ILE A 8 4.23 4.10 8.43
C ILE A 8 3.18 3.81 7.38
N VAL A 9 1.92 3.96 7.79
CA VAL A 9 0.73 3.66 6.97
C VAL A 9 -0.07 4.92 6.73
N GLN A 10 -0.83 4.95 5.63
CA GLN A 10 -1.59 6.15 5.23
C GLN A 10 -3.04 6.09 5.72
N ASP A 11 -3.59 4.89 5.84
CA ASP A 11 -4.96 4.66 6.28
C ASP A 11 -5.01 3.99 7.66
N ALA A 12 -5.98 4.38 8.49
CA ALA A 12 -6.21 3.74 9.78
C ALA A 12 -6.60 2.28 9.61
N ASP A 13 -7.31 1.99 8.51
CA ASP A 13 -7.68 0.64 8.13
C ASP A 13 -6.45 -0.25 7.89
N GLU A 14 -5.34 0.28 7.38
CA GLU A 14 -4.08 -0.45 7.20
C GLU A 14 -3.42 -0.77 8.54
N GLU A 15 -3.48 0.17 9.50
CA GLU A 15 -2.95 0.00 10.85
C GLU A 15 -3.74 -1.08 11.61
N ASP A 16 -5.06 -0.92 11.68
CA ASP A 16 -5.97 -1.81 12.38
C ASP A 16 -5.86 -3.25 11.85
N LEU A 17 -5.56 -3.38 10.55
CA LEU A 17 -5.40 -4.64 9.85
C LEU A 17 -4.04 -5.30 10.09
N LEU A 18 -2.95 -4.56 9.91
CA LEU A 18 -1.60 -5.13 9.95
C LEU A 18 -1.07 -5.28 11.37
N TYR A 19 -1.46 -4.40 12.30
CA TYR A 19 -0.94 -4.42 13.66
C TYR A 19 -1.23 -5.75 14.39
N PRO A 20 -2.47 -6.30 14.41
CA PRO A 20 -2.75 -7.58 15.07
C PRO A 20 -1.93 -8.74 14.50
N LEU A 21 -1.73 -8.77 13.17
CA LEU A 21 -0.98 -9.82 12.48
C LEU A 21 0.52 -9.77 12.76
N LEU A 22 1.07 -8.56 12.81
CA LEU A 22 2.51 -8.36 12.79
C LEU A 22 3.08 -8.13 14.18
N ARG A 23 2.31 -7.68 15.17
CA ARG A 23 2.83 -7.42 16.53
C ARG A 23 3.50 -8.64 17.19
N GLU A 24 3.16 -9.85 16.77
CA GLU A 24 3.60 -11.11 17.40
C GLU A 24 4.82 -11.77 16.72
N LYS A 25 5.29 -11.30 15.56
CA LYS A 25 6.49 -11.91 14.95
C LYS A 25 7.77 -11.49 15.67
N ASN A 26 8.52 -12.53 16.01
CA ASN A 26 9.93 -12.55 16.40
C ASN A 26 10.28 -11.86 17.72
N GLY A 27 10.85 -12.65 18.64
CA GLY A 27 11.47 -12.17 19.87
C GLY A 27 12.59 -11.13 19.68
N GLN A 28 12.94 -10.79 18.43
CA GLN A 28 14.03 -9.86 18.07
C GLN A 28 13.55 -8.41 17.88
N PHE A 29 12.35 -8.20 17.33
CA PHE A 29 11.84 -6.84 17.03
C PHE A 29 10.54 -6.54 17.75
N LEU A 30 10.26 -5.24 17.88
CA LEU A 30 8.95 -4.73 18.22
C LEU A 30 8.41 -3.95 17.02
N MET A 31 7.47 -4.55 16.29
CA MET A 31 6.81 -3.84 15.21
C MET A 31 5.83 -2.81 15.76
N ARG A 32 5.95 -1.58 15.26
CA ARG A 32 5.10 -0.45 15.62
C ARG A 32 4.53 0.16 14.36
N PHE A 33 3.31 0.66 14.45
CA PHE A 33 2.62 1.30 13.35
C PHE A 33 2.37 2.76 13.72
N ALA A 34 2.51 3.63 12.75
CA ALA A 34 2.24 5.04 12.89
C ALA A 34 1.42 5.51 11.69
N LEU A 35 0.24 6.03 11.98
CA LEU A 35 -0.66 6.59 10.98
C LEU A 35 -0.20 7.98 10.56
N MET A 36 0.20 8.11 9.30
CA MET A 36 0.56 9.39 8.70
C MET A 36 -0.54 9.83 7.73
N ARG A 37 -1.46 10.65 8.23
CA ARG A 37 -2.62 11.16 7.47
C ARG A 37 -2.27 12.19 6.40
N SER A 38 -1.00 12.60 6.30
CA SER A 38 -0.54 13.56 5.29
C SER A 38 -0.13 12.86 3.99
N ASP A 39 -0.72 13.25 2.86
CA ASP A 39 -0.30 12.80 1.53
C ASP A 39 1.13 13.29 1.22
N LEU A 40 2.12 12.46 1.54
CA LEU A 40 3.53 12.68 1.20
C LEU A 40 3.75 12.85 -0.30
N LEU A 41 2.81 12.39 -1.13
CA LEU A 41 2.88 12.41 -2.58
C LEU A 41 1.93 13.47 -3.17
N SER A 42 1.51 14.45 -2.38
CA SER A 42 0.59 15.50 -2.83
C SER A 42 1.13 16.34 -4.00
N ARG A 43 0.24 17.13 -4.63
CA ARG A 43 0.52 18.01 -5.80
C ARG A 43 1.73 18.95 -5.64
N ARG A 44 2.16 19.26 -4.43
CA ARG A 44 3.33 20.14 -4.17
C ARG A 44 4.51 19.38 -3.58
N SER A 45 4.46 18.05 -3.60
CA SER A 45 5.53 17.23 -3.07
C SER A 45 6.70 17.21 -4.05
N THR A 46 7.88 17.44 -3.47
CA THR A 46 9.20 17.21 -4.05
C THR A 46 9.86 16.11 -3.23
N VAL A 47 10.91 15.49 -3.77
CA VAL A 47 11.67 14.46 -3.05
C VAL A 47 12.14 14.97 -1.69
N ASP A 48 12.77 16.14 -1.66
CA ASP A 48 13.25 16.75 -0.42
C ASP A 48 12.12 17.03 0.57
N ARG A 49 10.97 17.46 0.08
CA ARG A 49 9.79 17.70 0.93
C ARG A 49 9.26 16.39 1.50
N ALA A 50 9.17 15.33 0.70
CA ALA A 50 8.74 14.02 1.16
C ALA A 50 9.69 13.48 2.24
N LYS A 51 11.00 13.53 2.00
CA LYS A 51 12.03 13.12 2.96
C LYS A 51 11.96 13.91 4.27
N ARG A 52 11.89 15.25 4.19
CA ARG A 52 11.78 16.11 5.39
C ARG A 52 10.48 15.90 6.16
N THR A 53 9.37 15.70 5.45
CA THR A 53 8.09 15.42 6.10
C THR A 53 8.15 14.07 6.82
N MET A 54 8.75 13.07 6.20
CA MET A 54 8.97 11.77 6.82
C MET A 54 9.92 11.83 8.02
N GLU A 55 11.05 12.54 7.90
CA GLU A 55 11.98 12.79 9.01
C GLU A 55 11.25 13.46 10.19
N HIS A 56 10.48 14.51 9.91
CA HIS A 56 9.72 15.21 10.94
C HIS A 56 8.71 14.30 11.62
N PHE A 57 7.96 13.52 10.84
CA PHE A 57 6.98 12.57 11.36
C PHE A 57 7.63 11.51 12.25
N VAL A 58 8.75 10.92 11.82
CA VAL A 58 9.48 9.93 12.62
C VAL A 58 10.02 10.55 13.91
N LYS A 59 10.60 11.75 13.85
CA LYS A 59 11.11 12.46 15.05
C LYS A 59 9.99 12.80 16.03
N GLU A 60 8.83 13.22 15.53
CA GLU A 60 7.65 13.49 16.34
C GLU A 60 7.12 12.20 17.01
N TYR A 61 7.00 11.11 16.24
CA TYR A 61 6.62 9.80 16.78
C TYR A 61 7.59 9.37 17.90
N MET A 62 8.89 9.44 17.66
CA MET A 62 9.90 9.10 18.67
C MET A 62 9.76 9.94 19.94
N ALA A 63 9.57 11.26 19.81
CA ALA A 63 9.39 12.15 20.96
C ALA A 63 8.13 11.79 21.76
N ASN A 64 7.01 11.53 21.08
CA ASN A 64 5.74 11.15 21.70
C ASN A 64 5.79 9.80 22.41
N HIS A 65 6.67 8.90 21.97
CA HIS A 65 6.86 7.57 22.54
C HIS A 65 8.12 7.43 23.41
N HIS A 66 8.82 8.53 23.69
CA HIS A 66 10.07 8.56 24.46
C HIS A 66 11.17 7.62 23.93
N LEU A 67 11.26 7.50 22.61
CA LEU A 67 12.24 6.66 21.91
C LEU A 67 13.47 7.47 21.52
N ARG A 68 14.62 6.80 21.51
CA ARG A 68 15.90 7.28 20.99
C ARG A 68 16.19 6.66 19.62
N MET A 69 17.12 7.25 18.88
CA MET A 69 17.51 6.71 17.55
C MET A 69 17.94 5.25 17.64
N ASP A 70 18.73 4.90 18.66
CA ASP A 70 19.22 3.54 18.89
C ASP A 70 18.09 2.52 19.21
N ASP A 71 16.88 3.00 19.53
CA ASP A 71 15.71 2.15 19.74
C ASP A 71 15.06 1.72 18.41
N LEU A 72 15.31 2.44 17.30
CA LEU A 72 14.80 2.09 15.97
C LEU A 72 15.83 1.28 15.18
N CYS A 73 15.41 0.19 14.54
CA CYS A 73 16.22 -0.53 13.55
C CYS A 73 15.90 -0.10 12.10
N GLY A 74 14.78 0.58 11.87
CA GLY A 74 14.44 1.07 10.54
C GLY A 74 13.01 1.58 10.42
N VAL A 75 12.72 2.14 9.25
CA VAL A 75 11.39 2.65 8.87
C VAL A 75 10.92 1.97 7.59
N VAL A 76 9.70 1.47 7.62
CA VAL A 76 9.02 0.89 6.46
C VAL A 76 7.81 1.77 6.14
N GLN A 77 7.83 2.44 4.99
CA GLN A 77 6.67 3.18 4.49
C GLN A 77 5.83 2.26 3.60
N LEU A 78 4.51 2.22 3.83
CA LEU A 78 3.54 1.61 2.93
C LEU A 78 2.86 2.71 2.09
N THR A 79 2.66 2.43 0.80
CA THR A 79 1.93 3.35 -0.09
C THR A 79 1.01 2.63 -1.06
N SER A 80 -0.19 3.18 -1.23
CA SER A 80 -1.05 2.82 -2.35
C SER A 80 -0.46 3.32 -3.67
N ILE A 81 -0.54 2.51 -4.73
CA ILE A 81 -0.06 2.85 -6.07
C ILE A 81 -1.17 3.10 -7.10
N GLU A 82 -2.46 2.97 -6.79
CA GLU A 82 -3.56 3.17 -7.77
C GLU A 82 -3.52 4.53 -8.43
N SER A 83 -3.16 5.56 -7.65
CA SER A 83 -3.05 6.93 -8.14
C SER A 83 -1.71 7.26 -8.81
N ILE A 84 -0.84 6.25 -8.97
CA ILE A 84 0.56 6.42 -9.36
C ILE A 84 0.88 5.57 -10.58
N TYR A 85 0.80 4.26 -10.46
CA TYR A 85 1.01 3.35 -11.58
C TYR A 85 -0.36 2.94 -12.07
N HIS A 86 -0.61 3.06 -13.38
CA HIS A 86 -1.84 2.66 -14.07
C HIS A 86 -1.59 2.68 -15.60
N PRO A 87 -2.16 1.74 -16.36
CA PRO A 87 -2.16 1.83 -17.83
C PRO A 87 -3.11 2.95 -18.29
N GLU A 88 -2.68 3.77 -19.25
CA GLU A 88 -3.48 4.92 -19.71
C GLU A 88 -4.78 4.50 -20.41
N GLN A 89 -4.77 3.35 -21.09
CA GLN A 89 -5.94 2.78 -21.77
C GLN A 89 -7.07 2.37 -20.82
N LEU A 90 -6.79 2.24 -19.52
CA LEU A 90 -7.79 1.89 -18.52
C LEU A 90 -8.43 3.12 -17.87
N LEU A 91 -8.04 4.33 -18.28
CA LEU A 91 -8.59 5.59 -17.79
C LEU A 91 -9.65 6.13 -18.74
N LEU A 92 -10.89 6.23 -18.29
CA LEU A 92 -12.03 6.59 -19.14
C LEU A 92 -12.82 7.77 -18.58
N VAL A 93 -13.31 8.65 -19.44
CA VAL A 93 -14.28 9.68 -19.04
C VAL A 93 -15.68 9.10 -19.16
N ASN A 94 -16.37 8.91 -18.03
CA ASN A 94 -17.75 8.41 -18.00
C ASN A 94 -18.55 9.13 -16.89
N PRO A 95 -19.19 10.28 -17.23
CA PRO A 95 -19.95 11.06 -16.27
C PRO A 95 -21.13 10.28 -15.69
N SER A 96 -21.75 9.38 -16.47
CA SER A 96 -22.92 8.61 -16.04
C SER A 96 -22.59 7.67 -14.87
N ILE A 97 -21.45 6.96 -14.94
CA ILE A 97 -20.96 6.12 -13.83
C ILE A 97 -20.62 6.99 -12.61
N CYS A 98 -19.90 8.10 -12.83
CA CYS A 98 -19.49 9.00 -11.76
C CYS A 98 -20.68 9.63 -11.02
N GLN A 99 -21.72 10.04 -11.76
CA GLN A 99 -22.96 10.58 -11.19
C GLN A 99 -23.75 9.53 -10.42
N LYS A 100 -23.88 8.31 -10.96
CA LYS A 100 -24.53 7.18 -10.27
C LYS A 100 -23.85 6.91 -8.92
N MET A 101 -22.52 6.95 -8.92
CA MET A 101 -21.67 6.72 -7.74
C MET A 101 -21.48 7.95 -6.84
N ARG A 102 -21.94 9.13 -7.27
CA ARG A 102 -21.75 10.42 -6.58
C ARG A 102 -20.27 10.72 -6.27
N GLN A 103 -19.37 10.34 -7.17
CA GLN A 103 -17.93 10.53 -7.03
C GLN A 103 -17.35 11.14 -8.30
N ARG A 104 -16.24 11.90 -8.18
CA ARG A 104 -15.56 12.50 -9.34
C ARG A 104 -14.63 11.53 -10.06
N ILE A 105 -14.13 10.54 -9.33
CA ILE A 105 -13.28 9.45 -9.81
C ILE A 105 -13.88 8.18 -9.23
N VAL A 106 -14.15 7.19 -10.08
CA VAL A 106 -14.67 5.88 -9.67
C VAL A 106 -13.67 4.82 -10.11
N TYR A 107 -13.08 4.14 -9.14
CA TYR A 107 -12.20 3.00 -9.39
C TYR A 107 -13.07 1.76 -9.60
N GLN A 108 -12.85 1.00 -10.67
CA GLN A 108 -13.44 -0.32 -10.88
C GLN A 108 -12.35 -1.37 -11.10
N GLU A 109 -12.73 -2.64 -11.24
CA GLU A 109 -11.80 -3.75 -11.45
C GLU A 109 -10.96 -3.53 -12.72
N GLU A 110 -11.60 -3.16 -13.83
CA GLU A 110 -10.92 -3.02 -15.12
C GLU A 110 -10.56 -1.58 -15.47
N TYR A 111 -11.37 -0.61 -15.04
CA TYR A 111 -11.26 0.78 -15.48
C TYR A 111 -11.31 1.77 -14.31
N ILE A 112 -10.71 2.94 -14.51
CA ILE A 112 -10.88 4.11 -13.64
C ILE A 112 -11.66 5.16 -14.42
N TYR A 113 -12.84 5.50 -13.91
CA TYR A 113 -13.73 6.46 -14.54
C TYR A 113 -13.60 7.85 -13.95
N PHE A 114 -13.67 8.86 -14.81
CA PHE A 114 -13.60 10.27 -14.45
C PHE A 114 -14.88 10.98 -14.88
N ASP A 115 -15.38 11.88 -14.02
CA ASP A 115 -16.56 12.69 -14.32
C ASP A 115 -16.31 13.62 -15.51
N ARG A 116 -15.09 14.15 -15.63
CA ARG A 116 -14.73 15.15 -16.65
C ARG A 116 -13.34 14.91 -17.24
N PRO A 117 -13.10 15.34 -18.50
CA PRO A 117 -11.77 15.29 -19.09
C PRO A 117 -10.69 16.03 -18.28
N GLU A 118 -11.04 17.11 -17.59
CA GLU A 118 -10.11 17.85 -16.73
C GLU A 118 -9.67 17.03 -15.51
N ASP A 119 -10.54 16.18 -14.99
CA ASP A 119 -10.22 15.31 -13.85
C ASP A 119 -9.22 14.23 -14.25
N LEU A 120 -9.41 13.63 -15.42
CA LEU A 120 -8.46 12.71 -16.03
C LEU A 120 -7.08 13.38 -16.25
N LYS A 121 -7.05 14.56 -16.88
CA LYS A 121 -5.79 15.30 -17.11
C LYS A 121 -5.08 15.65 -15.80
N ASN A 122 -5.83 16.08 -14.80
CA ASN A 122 -5.27 16.39 -13.48
C ASN A 122 -4.72 15.14 -12.80
N PHE A 123 -5.43 14.02 -12.88
CA PHE A 123 -5.00 12.73 -12.35
C PHE A 123 -3.70 12.25 -13.00
N GLN A 124 -3.63 12.26 -14.34
CA GLN A 124 -2.42 11.88 -15.08
C GLN A 124 -1.21 12.76 -14.70
N ARG A 125 -1.41 14.09 -14.61
CA ARG A 125 -0.35 15.02 -14.19
C ARG A 125 0.13 14.73 -12.75
N LEU A 126 -0.79 14.44 -11.83
CA LEU A 126 -0.44 14.11 -10.45
C LEU A 126 0.29 12.77 -10.38
N SER A 127 -0.22 11.76 -11.07
CA SER A 127 0.39 10.43 -11.19
C SER A 127 1.86 10.51 -11.65
N GLN A 128 2.14 11.25 -12.73
CA GLN A 128 3.51 11.48 -13.21
C GLN A 128 4.40 12.16 -12.16
N GLN A 129 3.86 13.11 -11.39
CA GLN A 129 4.60 13.75 -10.30
C GLN A 129 4.88 12.76 -9.16
N LYS A 130 3.89 11.97 -8.76
CA LYS A 130 4.03 10.94 -7.71
C LYS A 130 5.08 9.91 -8.10
N ARG A 131 5.11 9.46 -9.36
CA ARG A 131 6.14 8.54 -9.88
C ARG A 131 7.57 9.08 -9.70
N LYS A 132 7.79 10.37 -9.99
CA LYS A 132 9.12 10.99 -9.79
C LYS A 132 9.56 10.96 -8.34
N VAL A 133 8.64 11.24 -7.40
CA VAL A 133 8.95 11.20 -5.97
C VAL A 133 9.20 9.76 -5.52
N ILE A 134 8.34 8.81 -5.90
CA ILE A 134 8.50 7.39 -5.56
C ILE A 134 9.83 6.83 -6.07
N LYS A 135 10.20 7.11 -7.33
CA LYS A 135 11.46 6.61 -7.91
C LYS A 135 12.68 6.96 -7.07
N GLU A 136 12.69 8.17 -6.52
CA GLU A 136 13.77 8.68 -5.67
C GLU A 136 13.68 8.12 -4.25
N LEU A 137 12.47 7.94 -3.70
CA LEU A 137 12.27 7.30 -2.40
C LEU A 137 12.69 5.83 -2.41
N ILE A 138 12.42 5.08 -3.48
CA ILE A 138 12.88 3.69 -3.66
C ILE A 138 14.41 3.59 -3.60
N GLN A 139 15.10 4.61 -4.11
CA GLN A 139 16.56 4.70 -4.14
C GLN A 139 17.17 5.31 -2.87
N THR A 140 16.36 5.59 -1.84
CA THR A 140 16.81 6.20 -0.59
C THR A 140 17.02 5.10 0.46
N PRO A 141 18.24 4.60 0.68
CA PRO A 141 18.47 3.53 1.67
C PRO A 141 18.35 4.03 3.11
N TYR A 142 18.56 5.33 3.34
CA TYR A 142 18.55 5.93 4.67
C TYR A 142 17.75 7.22 4.67
N LEU A 143 16.95 7.44 5.72
CA LEU A 143 16.11 8.63 5.83
C LEU A 143 16.89 9.82 6.40
N PHE A 144 17.36 9.71 7.64
CA PHE A 144 18.20 10.68 8.34
C PHE A 144 19.08 9.97 9.36
N GLU A 145 20.24 10.52 9.69
CA GLU A 145 21.15 9.98 10.72
C GLU A 145 21.51 8.49 10.53
N GLY A 146 21.51 8.01 9.28
CA GLY A 146 21.79 6.61 8.95
C GLY A 146 20.63 5.63 9.23
N LEU A 147 19.44 6.11 9.58
CA LEU A 147 18.26 5.27 9.84
C LEU A 147 17.79 4.56 8.55
N PRO A 148 17.81 3.22 8.50
CA PRO A 148 17.36 2.47 7.33
C PRO A 148 15.93 2.79 6.94
N TYR A 149 15.67 2.91 5.64
CA TYR A 149 14.38 3.27 5.09
C TYR A 149 14.03 2.43 3.87
N HIS A 150 12.79 1.91 3.86
CA HIS A 150 12.27 1.11 2.77
C HIS A 150 10.85 1.51 2.43
N LEU A 151 10.53 1.49 1.13
CA LEU A 151 9.20 1.80 0.61
C LEU A 151 8.58 0.55 0.00
N TYR A 152 7.44 0.13 0.50
CA TYR A 152 6.66 -0.98 -0.04
C TYR A 152 5.28 -0.49 -0.47
N TYR A 153 4.60 -1.27 -1.32
CA TYR A 153 3.34 -0.86 -1.92
C TYR A 153 2.23 -1.89 -1.80
N PHE A 154 1.01 -1.36 -1.88
CA PHE A 154 -0.19 -2.10 -2.25
C PHE A 154 -0.80 -1.46 -3.50
N SER A 155 -1.25 -2.30 -4.42
CA SER A 155 -1.90 -1.90 -5.67
C SER A 155 -3.07 -0.98 -5.41
N ARG A 156 -3.91 -1.35 -4.45
CA ARG A 156 -5.06 -0.62 -3.88
C ARG A 156 -4.87 -0.46 -2.37
N ASN A 157 -5.73 0.34 -1.73
CA ASN A 157 -5.80 0.32 -0.27
C ASN A 157 -5.97 -1.12 0.21
N LEU A 158 -5.28 -1.48 1.28
CA LEU A 158 -5.15 -2.86 1.71
C LEU A 158 -6.49 -3.61 1.90
N PRO A 159 -7.55 -3.01 2.46
CA PRO A 159 -8.88 -3.63 2.49
C PRO A 159 -9.39 -4.06 1.11
N HIS A 160 -9.20 -3.24 0.07
CA HIS A 160 -9.62 -3.57 -1.29
C HIS A 160 -8.79 -4.70 -1.92
N VAL A 161 -7.51 -4.83 -1.54
CA VAL A 161 -6.68 -5.97 -1.98
C VAL A 161 -7.24 -7.26 -1.41
N LEU A 162 -7.67 -7.24 -0.15
CA LEU A 162 -8.26 -8.38 0.53
C LEU A 162 -9.60 -8.81 -0.10
N ASP A 163 -10.51 -7.85 -0.33
CA ASP A 163 -11.81 -8.11 -0.96
C ASP A 163 -11.68 -8.76 -2.35
N LEU A 164 -10.73 -8.30 -3.17
CA LEU A 164 -10.53 -8.84 -4.52
C LEU A 164 -10.02 -10.28 -4.50
N VAL A 165 -9.05 -10.59 -3.64
CA VAL A 165 -8.49 -11.95 -3.52
C VAL A 165 -9.55 -12.92 -2.99
N GLU A 166 -10.42 -12.49 -2.08
CA GLU A 166 -11.57 -13.30 -1.66
C GLU A 166 -12.48 -13.61 -2.85
N ARG A 167 -12.85 -12.61 -3.66
CA ARG A 167 -13.73 -12.79 -4.81
C ARG A 167 -13.15 -13.73 -5.87
N GLU A 168 -11.86 -13.66 -6.15
CA GLU A 168 -11.18 -14.63 -7.03
C GLU A 168 -11.26 -16.05 -6.45
N SER A 169 -11.01 -16.21 -5.14
CA SER A 169 -11.11 -17.52 -4.47
C SER A 169 -12.53 -18.09 -4.43
N LEU A 170 -13.55 -17.22 -4.46
CA LEU A 170 -14.96 -17.60 -4.52
C LEU A 170 -15.42 -17.85 -5.96
N GLN A 171 -14.94 -17.09 -6.95
CA GLN A 171 -15.21 -17.31 -8.37
C GLN A 171 -14.65 -18.64 -8.86
N GLU A 172 -13.47 -19.06 -8.39
CA GLU A 172 -12.95 -20.43 -8.61
C GLU A 172 -13.88 -21.52 -8.02
N ARG A 173 -14.78 -21.16 -7.09
CA ARG A 173 -15.80 -22.05 -6.51
C ARG A 173 -17.19 -21.84 -7.10
N SER A 174 -17.42 -20.80 -7.90
CA SER A 174 -18.75 -20.34 -8.33
C SER A 174 -18.81 -19.98 -9.82
N GLU A 175 -18.39 -20.89 -10.71
CA GLU A 175 -18.68 -20.78 -12.15
C GLU A 175 -20.20 -20.90 -12.49
N GLU A 176 -21.11 -20.93 -11.50
CA GLU A 176 -22.55 -21.14 -11.72
C GLU A 176 -23.50 -19.96 -11.49
N ASP A 177 -23.13 -18.83 -10.88
CA ASP A 177 -24.13 -17.77 -10.64
C ASP A 177 -23.65 -16.35 -10.98
N GLY A 178 -24.45 -15.71 -11.84
CA GLY A 178 -24.12 -14.51 -12.59
C GLY A 178 -24.04 -13.19 -11.82
N GLU A 179 -23.45 -12.23 -12.53
CA GLU A 179 -23.14 -10.84 -12.21
C GLU A 179 -24.04 -10.16 -11.17
N LYS A 180 -23.42 -9.71 -10.08
CA LYS A 180 -23.91 -8.59 -9.28
C LYS A 180 -22.81 -7.56 -9.09
N SER A 181 -23.05 -6.36 -9.62
CA SER A 181 -22.24 -5.16 -9.40
C SER A 181 -22.56 -4.60 -8.01
N TYR A 182 -21.68 -4.85 -7.05
CA TYR A 182 -21.80 -4.36 -5.68
C TYR A 182 -20.84 -3.21 -5.43
N TRP A 183 -21.37 -1.99 -5.51
CA TRP A 183 -20.67 -0.78 -5.07
C TRP A 183 -21.32 -0.12 -3.84
N GLU A 184 -22.46 -0.63 -3.37
CA GLU A 184 -23.07 -0.15 -2.11
C GLU A 184 -22.39 -0.76 -0.86
N GLU A 185 -21.48 -1.73 -1.05
CA GLU A 185 -20.75 -2.43 0.01
C GLU A 185 -19.28 -1.98 0.16
N GLY A 186 -18.86 -0.85 -0.45
CA GLY A 186 -17.57 -0.21 -0.14
C GLY A 186 -17.49 0.40 1.29
N LYS A 187 -18.45 0.05 2.14
CA LYS A 187 -18.52 0.27 3.59
C LYS A 187 -18.56 -1.06 4.36
N ALA A 188 -18.21 -2.18 3.72
CA ALA A 188 -17.77 -3.34 4.47
C ALA A 188 -16.59 -2.84 5.32
N SER A 189 -16.79 -2.81 6.63
CA SER A 189 -15.73 -2.49 7.57
C SER A 189 -14.54 -3.38 7.29
N VAL A 190 -13.34 -2.93 7.61
CA VAL A 190 -12.11 -3.74 7.64
C VAL A 190 -12.37 -5.10 8.31
N ASP A 191 -13.25 -5.13 9.33
CA ASP A 191 -13.73 -6.36 9.97
C ASP A 191 -14.34 -7.38 8.99
N GLY A 192 -15.11 -6.96 7.98
CA GLY A 192 -15.77 -7.84 7.02
C GLY A 192 -14.80 -8.58 6.10
N ALA A 193 -13.85 -7.85 5.50
CA ALA A 193 -12.82 -8.39 4.61
C ALA A 193 -11.84 -9.35 5.32
N PHE A 194 -11.66 -9.15 6.63
CA PHE A 194 -10.79 -10.00 7.45
C PHE A 194 -11.49 -11.20 8.05
N THR A 195 -12.76 -11.03 8.45
CA THR A 195 -13.58 -12.15 8.94
C THR A 195 -13.72 -13.24 7.86
N SER A 196 -13.71 -12.85 6.59
CA SER A 196 -13.76 -13.79 5.47
C SER A 196 -12.41 -14.42 5.12
N LEU A 197 -11.31 -13.65 5.08
CA LEU A 197 -9.96 -14.19 4.80
C LEU A 197 -9.33 -14.94 5.98
N LYS A 198 -9.84 -14.76 7.20
CA LYS A 198 -9.40 -15.43 8.43
C LYS A 198 -7.88 -15.39 8.65
N LEU A 199 -7.25 -14.25 8.38
CA LEU A 199 -5.85 -14.07 8.72
C LEU A 199 -5.78 -13.79 10.23
N GLU A 200 -5.44 -14.80 11.04
CA GLU A 200 -5.44 -14.70 12.50
C GLU A 200 -4.03 -14.47 13.06
N ASN A 201 -3.00 -14.78 12.28
CA ASN A 201 -1.62 -14.73 12.74
C ASN A 201 -0.61 -14.37 11.65
N PHE A 202 0.64 -14.12 12.09
CA PHE A 202 1.74 -13.77 11.21
C PHE A 202 1.99 -14.78 10.09
N ASN A 203 1.91 -16.09 10.36
CA ASN A 203 2.23 -17.11 9.36
C ASN A 203 1.19 -17.12 8.23
N GLU A 204 -0.07 -16.89 8.55
CA GLU A 204 -1.13 -16.73 7.57
C GLU A 204 -0.97 -15.43 6.78
N ALA A 205 -0.64 -14.32 7.43
CA ALA A 205 -0.30 -13.07 6.74
C ALA A 205 0.89 -13.25 5.79
N LEU A 206 1.96 -13.90 6.26
CA LEU A 206 3.13 -14.22 5.44
C LEU A 206 2.72 -15.09 4.25
N ALA A 207 1.98 -16.18 4.49
CA ALA A 207 1.53 -17.07 3.42
C ALA A 207 0.67 -16.33 2.40
N PHE A 208 -0.21 -15.43 2.85
CA PHE A 208 -1.05 -14.59 1.99
C PHE A 208 -0.22 -13.62 1.15
N PHE A 209 0.58 -12.75 1.77
CA PHE A 209 1.34 -11.71 1.08
C PHE A 209 2.51 -12.25 0.24
N THR A 210 2.90 -13.51 0.43
CA THR A 210 3.91 -14.19 -0.41
C THR A 210 3.30 -15.06 -1.51
N LYS A 211 1.96 -15.13 -1.63
CA LYS A 211 1.32 -15.77 -2.79
C LYS A 211 1.81 -15.10 -4.07
N THR A 212 2.18 -15.92 -5.06
CA THR A 212 2.73 -15.47 -6.34
C THR A 212 1.80 -14.55 -7.13
N GLY A 213 0.50 -14.57 -6.86
CA GLY A 213 -0.48 -13.66 -7.48
C GLY A 213 -0.34 -12.20 -7.04
N LEU A 214 0.08 -11.93 -5.80
CA LEU A 214 0.23 -10.56 -5.29
C LEU A 214 1.62 -9.98 -5.60
N CYS A 215 2.66 -10.81 -5.59
CA CYS A 215 4.01 -10.39 -5.96
C CYS A 215 4.62 -11.41 -6.93
N PRO A 216 4.39 -11.26 -8.24
CA PRO A 216 4.99 -12.16 -9.24
C PRO A 216 6.52 -12.14 -9.17
N GLU A 217 7.09 -10.95 -8.91
CA GLU A 217 8.51 -10.73 -8.79
C GLU A 217 8.99 -10.89 -7.34
N ARG A 218 9.95 -11.77 -7.09
CA ARG A 218 10.49 -12.02 -5.73
C ARG A 218 11.63 -11.09 -5.32
N ASN A 219 11.97 -10.10 -6.15
CA ASN A 219 13.03 -9.13 -5.89
C ASN A 219 12.43 -7.73 -5.73
N TYR A 220 12.92 -6.97 -4.75
CA TYR A 220 12.45 -5.62 -4.46
C TYR A 220 12.51 -4.68 -5.66
N GLN A 221 13.66 -4.57 -6.33
CA GLN A 221 13.81 -3.70 -7.50
C GLN A 221 12.96 -4.18 -8.69
N ALA A 222 12.91 -5.49 -8.94
CA ALA A 222 12.09 -6.07 -10.00
C ALA A 222 10.60 -5.81 -9.76
N SER A 223 10.13 -5.90 -8.51
CA SER A 223 8.73 -5.65 -8.15
C SER A 223 8.28 -4.23 -8.46
N TRP A 224 9.17 -3.24 -8.36
CA TRP A 224 8.90 -1.86 -8.74
C TRP A 224 8.99 -1.65 -10.25
N LYS A 225 9.95 -2.29 -10.92
CA LYS A 225 10.11 -2.21 -12.40
C LYS A 225 8.89 -2.76 -13.12
N MET A 226 8.31 -3.86 -12.64
CA MET A 226 7.10 -4.44 -13.20
C MET A 226 5.92 -3.44 -13.22
N LEU A 227 5.83 -2.53 -12.25
CA LEU A 227 4.77 -1.50 -12.25
C LEU A 227 4.95 -0.45 -13.35
N GLU A 228 6.18 -0.20 -13.80
CA GLU A 228 6.47 0.70 -14.92
C GLU A 228 6.10 0.06 -16.26
N GLU A 229 6.21 -1.27 -16.35
CA GLU A 229 6.02 -2.07 -17.56
C GLU A 229 4.60 -2.64 -17.69
N ARG A 230 3.72 -2.35 -16.72
CA ARG A 230 2.36 -2.91 -16.72
C ARG A 230 1.49 -2.25 -17.79
N GLU A 231 1.02 -3.05 -18.73
CA GLU A 231 0.25 -2.54 -19.86
C GLU A 231 -1.24 -2.85 -19.75
N THR A 232 -1.70 -3.92 -19.10
CA THR A 232 -3.02 -4.47 -19.46
C THR A 232 -4.07 -4.55 -18.36
N HIS A 233 -3.73 -4.40 -17.09
CA HIS A 233 -4.69 -4.66 -16.00
C HIS A 233 -4.41 -3.86 -14.72
N LEU A 234 -5.43 -3.82 -13.84
CA LEU A 234 -5.38 -3.25 -12.49
C LEU A 234 -5.39 -4.34 -11.40
N LEU A 235 -4.83 -5.52 -11.70
CA LEU A 235 -4.76 -6.66 -10.77
C LEU A 235 -4.16 -6.26 -9.41
N PRO A 236 -4.60 -6.93 -8.33
CA PRO A 236 -4.04 -6.71 -7.02
C PRO A 236 -2.56 -7.13 -6.99
N LEU A 237 -1.68 -6.17 -6.76
CA LEU A 237 -0.25 -6.34 -6.57
C LEU A 237 0.19 -5.80 -5.21
N SER A 238 1.22 -6.38 -4.62
CA SER A 238 1.91 -5.87 -3.44
C SER A 238 3.27 -6.53 -3.32
N ASN A 239 4.30 -5.75 -3.01
CA ASN A 239 5.60 -6.30 -2.63
C ASN A 239 5.78 -6.44 -1.11
N PHE A 240 4.73 -6.22 -0.32
CA PHE A 240 4.79 -6.29 1.15
C PHE A 240 5.21 -7.67 1.68
N GLY A 241 4.89 -8.76 0.97
CA GLY A 241 5.37 -10.08 1.36
C GLY A 241 6.90 -10.19 1.44
N GLN A 242 7.62 -9.38 0.64
CA GLN A 242 9.08 -9.37 0.64
C GLN A 242 9.65 -8.85 1.96
N ILE A 243 9.11 -7.75 2.53
CA ILE A 243 9.56 -7.27 3.85
C ILE A 243 9.33 -8.33 4.93
N LEU A 244 8.22 -9.08 4.86
CA LEU A 244 7.93 -10.12 5.86
C LEU A 244 8.92 -11.30 5.82
N VAL A 245 9.52 -11.55 4.67
CA VAL A 245 10.58 -12.56 4.46
C VAL A 245 11.95 -12.01 4.85
N GLU A 246 12.23 -10.74 4.52
CA GLU A 246 13.53 -10.09 4.68
C GLU A 246 13.70 -9.39 6.03
N ILE A 247 12.67 -9.36 6.88
CA ILE A 247 12.64 -8.59 8.13
C ILE A 247 13.84 -8.88 9.06
N ASP A 248 14.37 -10.11 9.02
CA ASP A 248 15.50 -10.51 9.85
C ASP A 248 16.84 -9.90 9.35
N GLN A 249 16.91 -9.43 8.10
CA GLN A 249 18.09 -8.77 7.55
C GLN A 249 18.31 -7.36 8.13
N PHE A 250 17.28 -6.75 8.73
CA PHE A 250 17.36 -5.44 9.40
C PHE A 250 18.20 -5.46 10.70
N THR A 251 18.75 -6.62 11.10
CA THR A 251 19.63 -6.78 12.27
C THR A 251 21.11 -7.00 11.96
N GLN A 252 21.52 -7.08 10.69
CA GLN A 252 22.86 -7.59 10.35
C GLN A 252 23.99 -6.55 10.15
N ASP A 253 23.75 -5.26 10.43
CA ASP A 253 24.81 -4.22 10.40
C ASP A 253 25.08 -3.59 11.78
#